data_AF-A0A6G3PEK0-F1
#
_entry.id   AF-A0A6G3PEK0-F1
#
_cell.length_a   1.000
_cell.length_b   1.000
_cell.length_c   1.000
_cell.angle_alpha   90.00
_cell.angle_beta   90.00
_cell.angle_gamma   90.00
#
_symmetry.space_group_name_H-M   'P 1'
#
loop_
_entity.id
_entity.type
_entity.pdbx_description
1 polymer ?
#
loop_
_entity_poly.entity_id
_entity_poly.type
_entity_poly.pdbx_seq_one_letter_code
_entity_poly.pdbx_strand_id
1 'polypeptide(L)'
;GLGHRAIALAVQDSPTAPRLRVGYRAAVEALGLTPVTASPLDDVPSRSEADRFERTLEYLCEGVARGDVTAAIVHSDADAIVLIPRLQARGVRVPEDLAVIAYDDEVAGLADLPLTAVAPDKRAVGA
;
A
#
# COMPACT_ATOMS: atom_id res chain seq x y z
N GLY A 1 5.80 14.88 -8.52
CA GLY A 1 5.19 13.78 -7.75
C GLY A 1 3.81 13.50 -8.29
N LEU A 2 3.30 12.26 -8.13
CA LEU A 2 2.05 11.79 -8.74
C LEU A 2 0.77 12.44 -8.16
N GLY A 3 0.88 13.31 -7.16
CA GLY A 3 -0.22 14.17 -6.69
C GLY A 3 -1.20 13.51 -5.69
N HIS A 4 -1.04 12.22 -5.38
CA HIS A 4 -1.89 11.53 -4.40
C HIS A 4 -1.76 12.15 -3.01
N ARG A 5 -2.89 12.57 -2.44
CA ARG A 5 -2.97 13.13 -1.09
C ARG A 5 -3.63 12.18 -0.09
N ALA A 6 -4.38 11.19 -0.56
CA ALA A 6 -5.11 10.25 0.27
C ALA A 6 -4.68 8.82 -0.08
N ILE A 7 -3.82 8.25 0.77
CA ILE A 7 -3.09 7.00 0.52
C ILE A 7 -3.46 5.98 1.59
N ALA A 8 -4.07 4.87 1.19
CA ALA A 8 -4.40 3.75 2.07
C ALA A 8 -3.17 2.91 2.44
N LEU A 9 -3.21 2.30 3.62
CA LEU A 9 -2.23 1.31 4.06
C LEU A 9 -2.94 -0.05 4.19
N ALA A 10 -2.59 -0.98 3.31
CA ALA A 10 -3.11 -2.34 3.26
C ALA A 10 -1.97 -3.32 3.62
N VAL A 11 -1.73 -3.46 4.92
CA VAL A 11 -0.67 -4.34 5.45
C VAL A 11 -1.24 -5.61 6.09
N GLN A 12 -0.58 -6.74 5.84
CA GLN A 12 -0.84 -7.98 6.58
C GLN A 12 -0.08 -8.01 7.90
N ASP A 13 -0.45 -8.92 8.79
CA ASP A 13 0.33 -9.16 10.01
C ASP A 13 1.68 -9.79 9.66
N SER A 14 2.75 -9.07 9.97
CA SER A 14 4.14 -9.48 9.78
C SER A 14 5.01 -8.87 10.89
N PRO A 15 6.25 -9.34 11.08
CA PRO A 15 7.20 -8.71 12.01
C PRO A 15 7.49 -7.23 11.68
N THR A 16 7.35 -6.84 10.42
CA THR A 16 7.62 -5.48 9.91
C THR A 16 6.38 -4.59 9.91
N ALA A 17 5.17 -5.16 9.94
CA ALA A 17 3.91 -4.42 9.93
C ALA A 17 3.81 -3.32 11.00
N PRO A 18 4.22 -3.52 12.28
CA PRO A 18 4.20 -2.46 13.27
C PRO A 18 5.07 -1.25 12.88
N ARG A 19 6.23 -1.51 12.26
CA ARG A 19 7.14 -0.46 11.79
C ARG A 19 6.57 0.28 10.58
N LEU A 20 5.96 -0.44 9.64
CA LEU A 20 5.27 0.16 8.50
C LEU A 20 4.15 1.09 8.96
N ARG A 21 3.35 0.67 9.94
CA ARG A 21 2.26 1.48 10.51
C ARG A 21 2.77 2.78 11.13
N VAL A 22 3.86 2.71 11.88
CA VAL A 22 4.51 3.89 12.48
C VAL A 22 5.06 4.80 11.39
N GLY A 23 5.82 4.26 10.44
CA GLY A 23 6.41 5.02 9.33
C GLY A 23 5.36 5.69 8.44
N TYR A 24 4.29 4.97 8.12
CA TYR A 24 3.14 5.49 7.38
C TYR A 24 2.50 6.69 8.10
N ARG A 25 2.22 6.55 9.41
CA ARG A 25 1.61 7.64 10.21
C ARG A 25 2.52 8.87 10.26
N ALA A 26 3.82 8.66 10.49
CA ALA A 26 4.80 9.73 10.47
C ALA A 26 4.89 10.43 9.09
N ALA A 27 4.80 9.67 7.99
CA ALA A 27 4.80 10.22 6.65
C ALA A 27 3.52 11.02 6.34
N VAL A 28 2.35 10.51 6.75
CA VAL A 28 1.07 11.23 6.62
C VAL A 28 1.13 12.59 7.33
N GLU A 29 1.67 12.62 8.54
CA GLU A 29 1.84 13.85 9.32
C GLU A 29 2.87 14.79 8.68
N ALA A 30 4.09 14.30 8.43
CA ALA A 30 5.19 15.12 7.93
C ALA A 30 4.93 15.73 6.54
N LEU A 31 4.17 15.03 5.70
CA LEU A 31 3.83 15.49 4.34
C LEU A 31 2.46 16.18 4.26
N GLY A 32 1.72 16.26 5.38
CA GLY A 32 0.38 16.84 5.43
C GLY A 32 -0.59 16.14 4.47
N LEU A 33 -0.52 14.81 4.39
CA LEU A 33 -1.44 13.99 3.59
C LEU A 33 -2.82 13.98 4.23
N THR A 34 -3.85 13.79 3.41
CA THR A 34 -5.22 13.58 3.89
C THR A 34 -5.28 12.22 4.60
N PRO A 35 -5.65 12.18 5.90
CA PRO A 35 -5.85 10.93 6.60
C PRO A 35 -6.99 10.14 5.96
N VAL A 36 -6.79 8.84 5.79
CA VAL A 36 -7.80 7.92 5.27
C VAL A 36 -8.30 7.02 6.39
N THR A 37 -9.47 6.41 6.18
CA THR A 37 -10.02 5.44 7.13
C THR A 37 -9.01 4.30 7.34
N ALA A 38 -8.76 3.90 8.60
CA ALA A 38 -7.84 2.79 8.89
C ALA A 38 -8.36 1.48 8.30
N SER A 39 -7.45 0.57 7.95
CA SER A 39 -7.84 -0.74 7.46
C SER A 39 -8.56 -1.52 8.56
N PRO A 40 -9.63 -2.27 8.25
CA PRO A 40 -10.31 -3.09 9.25
C PRO A 40 -9.40 -4.19 9.82
N LEU A 41 -8.32 -4.53 9.11
CA LEU A 41 -7.29 -5.48 9.56
C LEU A 41 -6.41 -4.92 10.69
N ASP A 42 -6.51 -3.64 11.01
CA ASP A 42 -5.71 -3.00 12.06
C ASP A 42 -6.23 -3.33 13.46
N ASP A 43 -7.56 -3.49 13.58
CA ASP A 43 -8.23 -3.75 14.85
C ASP A 43 -8.60 -5.23 15.00
N VAL A 44 -8.93 -5.90 13.89
CA VAL A 44 -9.44 -7.27 13.90
C VAL A 44 -8.58 -8.15 12.98
N PRO A 45 -7.79 -9.08 13.54
CA PRO A 45 -6.99 -10.02 12.77
C PRO A 45 -7.84 -10.81 11.77
N SER A 46 -7.28 -11.08 10.59
CA SER A 46 -7.94 -11.95 9.62
C SER A 46 -8.04 -13.38 10.12
N ARG A 47 -9.12 -14.08 9.76
CA ARG A 47 -9.32 -15.50 10.14
C ARG A 47 -8.61 -16.49 9.22
N SER A 48 -8.27 -16.04 8.01
CA SER A 48 -7.56 -16.80 6.99
C SER A 48 -6.98 -15.83 5.96
N GLU A 49 -6.11 -16.33 5.08
CA GLU A 49 -5.61 -15.55 3.96
C GLU A 49 -6.74 -15.09 3.01
N ALA A 50 -7.74 -15.94 2.77
CA ALA A 50 -8.89 -15.57 1.97
C ALA A 50 -9.71 -14.43 2.62
N ASP A 51 -9.96 -14.51 3.93
CA ASP A 51 -10.63 -13.46 4.70
C ASP A 51 -9.84 -12.15 4.66
N ARG A 52 -8.50 -12.22 4.75
CA ARG A 52 -7.62 -11.07 4.61
C ARG A 52 -7.75 -10.39 3.25
N PHE A 53 -7.65 -11.15 2.16
CA PHE A 53 -7.74 -10.60 0.80
C PHE A 53 -9.11 -9.99 0.51
N GLU A 54 -10.20 -10.65 0.92
CA GLU A 54 -11.54 -10.10 0.71
C GLU A 54 -11.76 -8.80 1.48
N ARG A 55 -11.32 -8.73 2.76
CA ARG A 55 -11.45 -7.51 3.57
C ARG A 55 -10.59 -6.36 3.04
N THR A 56 -9.37 -6.65 2.59
CA THR A 56 -8.51 -5.65 1.93
C THR A 56 -9.14 -5.15 0.63
N LEU A 57 -9.69 -6.06 -0.19
CA LEU A 57 -10.35 -5.70 -1.44
C LEU A 57 -11.57 -4.79 -1.19
N GLU A 58 -12.43 -5.16 -0.24
CA GLU A 58 -13.60 -4.38 0.14
C GLU A 58 -13.21 -2.99 0.64
N TYR A 59 -12.25 -2.91 1.57
CA TYR A 59 -11.72 -1.67 2.10
C TYR A 59 -11.21 -0.72 1.00
N LEU A 60 -10.43 -1.24 0.05
CA LEU A 60 -9.89 -0.42 -1.05
C LEU A 60 -10.98 0.02 -2.03
N CYS A 61 -11.90 -0.87 -2.39
CA CYS A 61 -13.04 -0.53 -3.25
C CYS A 61 -13.93 0.55 -2.63
N GLU A 62 -14.24 0.46 -1.33
CA GLU A 62 -15.01 1.46 -0.61
C GLU A 62 -14.28 2.80 -0.49
N GLY A 63 -12.96 2.77 -0.30
CA GLY A 63 -12.12 3.98 -0.30
C GLY A 63 -12.17 4.72 -1.64
N VAL A 64 -12.03 3.97 -2.73
CA VAL A 64 -12.13 4.54 -4.09
C VAL A 64 -13.54 5.06 -4.36
N ALA A 65 -14.58 4.30 -4.03
CA ALA A 65 -15.98 4.67 -4.27
C ALA A 65 -16.40 5.94 -3.51
N ARG A 66 -15.85 6.16 -2.31
CA ARG A 66 -16.06 7.40 -1.53
C ARG A 66 -15.21 8.58 -2.02
N GLY A 67 -14.21 8.33 -2.86
CA GLY A 67 -13.25 9.32 -3.33
C GLY A 67 -12.24 9.76 -2.27
N ASP A 68 -12.12 9.02 -1.16
CA ASP A 68 -11.19 9.32 -0.07
C ASP A 68 -9.89 8.51 -0.14
N VAL A 69 -9.72 7.67 -1.15
CA VAL A 69 -8.46 6.96 -1.43
C VAL A 69 -8.14 7.02 -2.93
N THR A 70 -6.90 7.39 -3.24
CA THR A 70 -6.40 7.47 -4.64
C THR A 70 -5.11 6.68 -4.86
N ALA A 71 -4.49 6.21 -3.77
CA ALA A 71 -3.36 5.29 -3.82
C ALA A 71 -3.41 4.33 -2.62
N ALA A 72 -2.76 3.19 -2.72
CA ALA A 72 -2.62 2.22 -1.64
C ALA A 72 -1.20 1.68 -1.58
N ILE A 73 -0.66 1.57 -0.36
CA ILE A 73 0.55 0.80 -0.07
C ILE A 73 0.11 -0.61 0.33
N VAL A 74 0.53 -1.62 -0.43
CA VAL A 74 0.29 -3.04 -0.18
C VAL A 74 1.56 -3.72 0.32
N HIS A 75 1.44 -4.73 1.18
CA HIS A 75 2.58 -5.25 1.94
C HIS A 75 3.63 -6.05 1.16
N SER A 76 3.23 -6.77 0.11
CA SER A 76 4.15 -7.57 -0.71
C SER A 76 3.78 -7.46 -2.19
N ASP A 77 4.74 -7.69 -3.08
CA ASP A 77 4.47 -7.86 -4.51
C ASP A 77 3.48 -9.00 -4.77
N ALA A 78 3.58 -10.08 -3.98
CA ALA A 78 2.65 -11.21 -4.06
C ALA A 78 1.20 -10.77 -3.76
N ASP A 79 1.01 -9.90 -2.77
CA ASP A 79 -0.30 -9.33 -2.48
C ASP A 79 -0.79 -8.44 -3.61
N ALA A 80 0.08 -7.60 -4.18
CA ALA A 80 -0.26 -6.74 -5.31
C ALA A 80 -0.73 -7.55 -6.53
N ILE A 81 -0.03 -8.63 -6.86
CA ILE A 81 -0.36 -9.54 -7.97
C ILE A 81 -1.75 -10.16 -7.80
N VAL A 82 -2.15 -10.46 -6.56
CA VAL A 82 -3.48 -11.03 -6.27
C VAL A 82 -4.57 -9.95 -6.21
N LEU A 83 -4.28 -8.78 -5.63
CA LEU A 83 -5.26 -7.72 -5.40
C LEU A 83 -5.63 -6.95 -6.66
N ILE A 84 -4.65 -6.61 -7.52
CA ILE A 84 -4.87 -5.76 -8.69
C ILE A 84 -5.92 -6.35 -9.65
N PRO A 85 -5.85 -7.62 -10.07
CA PRO A 85 -6.87 -8.19 -10.95
C PRO A 85 -8.27 -8.22 -10.31
N ARG A 86 -8.35 -8.41 -8.97
CA ARG A 86 -9.62 -8.41 -8.24
C ARG A 86 -10.22 -7.02 -8.13
N LEU A 87 -9.40 -5.99 -7.92
CA LEU A 87 -9.81 -4.58 -7.95
C LEU A 87 -10.38 -4.23 -9.33
N GLN A 88 -9.67 -4.58 -10.40
CA GLN A 88 -10.12 -4.37 -11.77
C GLN A 88 -11.42 -5.10 -12.08
N ALA A 89 -11.59 -6.34 -11.60
CA ALA A 89 -12.84 -7.09 -11.73
C ALA A 89 -14.02 -6.45 -10.96
N ARG A 90 -13.74 -5.62 -9.93
CA ARG A 90 -14.73 -4.81 -9.21
C ARG A 90 -14.93 -3.42 -9.84
N GLY A 91 -14.33 -3.15 -10.99
CA GLY A 91 -14.48 -1.89 -11.73
C GLY A 91 -13.53 -0.76 -11.30
N VAL A 92 -12.58 -1.02 -10.39
CA VAL A 92 -11.55 -0.04 -10.01
C VAL A 92 -10.44 -0.05 -11.07
N ARG A 93 -10.21 1.07 -11.75
CA ARG A 93 -9.11 1.18 -12.73
C ARG A 93 -7.80 1.41 -12.00
N VAL A 94 -6.80 0.60 -12.33
CA VAL A 94 -5.45 0.70 -11.76
C VAL A 94 -4.50 1.02 -12.91
N PRO A 95 -3.76 2.15 -12.87
CA PRO A 95 -3.59 3.07 -11.73
C PRO A 95 -4.56 4.28 -11.68
N GLU A 96 -5.53 4.41 -12.59
CA GLU A 96 -6.27 5.66 -12.78
C GLU A 96 -7.16 6.06 -11.61
N ASP A 97 -7.88 5.11 -11.01
CA ASP A 97 -8.73 5.34 -9.85
C ASP A 97 -7.96 5.04 -8.55
N LEU A 98 -7.04 4.07 -8.60
CA LEU A 98 -6.22 3.67 -7.47
C LEU A 98 -4.81 3.28 -7.92
N ALA A 99 -3.81 4.09 -7.55
CA ALA A 99 -2.40 3.70 -7.71
C ALA A 99 -2.01 2.67 -6.63
N VAL A 100 -1.35 1.58 -7.00
CA VAL A 100 -0.90 0.56 -6.04
C VAL A 100 0.63 0.56 -5.95
N ILE A 101 1.14 0.65 -4.73
CA ILE A 101 2.57 0.62 -4.42
C ILE A 101 2.81 -0.59 -3.53
N ALA A 102 3.58 -1.56 -4.01
CA ALA A 102 4.00 -2.68 -3.19
C ALA A 102 5.22 -2.29 -2.34
N TYR A 103 5.15 -2.66 -1.07
CA TYR A 103 6.32 -2.82 -0.21
C TYR A 103 6.84 -4.24 -0.39
N ASP A 104 8.14 -4.47 -0.24
CA ASP A 104 8.72 -5.80 -0.31
C ASP A 104 9.14 -6.23 1.12
N ASP A 105 8.66 -7.40 1.56
CA ASP A 105 8.98 -8.01 2.85
C ASP A 105 9.89 -9.24 2.69
N GLU A 106 10.65 -9.30 1.59
CA GLU A 106 11.76 -10.25 1.43
C GLU A 106 12.81 -10.01 2.52
N VAL A 107 12.67 -10.82 3.58
CA VAL A 107 13.65 -11.22 4.58
C VAL A 107 14.28 -10.11 5.44
N ALA A 108 13.91 -10.10 6.72
CA ALA A 108 14.72 -9.61 7.84
C ALA A 108 16.04 -10.42 8.04
N GLY A 109 16.66 -10.89 6.96
CA GLY A 109 17.73 -11.88 6.96
C GLY A 109 18.73 -11.81 5.81
N LEU A 110 18.74 -10.77 4.96
CA LEU A 110 19.90 -10.49 4.12
C LEU A 110 20.02 -8.99 3.86
N ALA A 111 21.16 -8.46 4.30
CA ALA A 111 21.59 -7.10 4.08
C ALA A 111 21.88 -6.83 2.59
N ASP A 112 21.75 -5.56 2.24
CA ASP A 112 22.31 -4.87 1.08
C ASP A 112 21.82 -5.30 -0.31
N LEU A 113 20.79 -4.60 -0.83
CA LEU A 113 20.77 -4.02 -2.18
C LEU A 113 19.50 -3.15 -2.39
N PRO A 114 19.61 -1.96 -3.01
CA PRO A 114 18.49 -1.02 -3.12
C PRO A 114 17.63 -1.37 -4.34
N LEU A 115 16.45 -1.92 -4.09
CA LEU A 115 15.40 -2.05 -5.11
C LEU A 115 14.52 -0.80 -5.06
N THR A 116 14.19 -0.26 -6.23
CA THR A 116 13.57 1.06 -6.43
C THR A 116 12.14 1.13 -5.90
N ALA A 117 12.00 1.26 -4.59
CA ALA A 117 10.89 1.94 -3.92
C ALA A 117 11.16 3.45 -4.01
N VAL A 118 10.41 4.14 -4.87
CA VAL A 118 10.81 5.41 -5.52
C VAL A 118 12.06 5.22 -6.36
N ALA A 119 11.95 5.28 -7.68
CA ALA A 119 13.13 5.50 -8.53
C ALA A 119 13.46 7.00 -8.50
N PRO A 120 14.57 7.47 -7.89
CA PRO A 120 15.13 8.73 -8.33
C PRO A 120 15.67 8.52 -9.74
N ASP A 121 15.42 9.50 -10.61
CA ASP A 121 15.93 9.54 -11.97
C ASP A 121 17.41 9.14 -12.04
N LYS A 122 17.75 8.12 -12.84
CA LYS A 122 19.12 7.64 -13.04
C LYS A 122 19.97 8.56 -13.94
N ARG A 123 19.74 9.88 -13.97
CA ARG A 123 20.59 10.81 -14.74
C ARG A 123 20.77 12.14 -14.03
N ALA A 124 21.84 12.25 -13.26
CA ALA A 124 22.83 13.33 -13.33
C ALA A 124 23.62 13.44 -12.02
N VAL A 125 24.79 12.81 -11.91
CA VAL A 125 26.03 13.48 -11.49
C VAL A 125 27.20 12.70 -12.10
N GLY A 126 27.84 13.30 -13.09
CA GLY A 126 29.16 12.91 -13.57
C GLY A 126 30.01 14.17 -13.63
N ALA A 127 30.81 14.37 -12.59
CA ALA A 127 32.05 15.14 -12.57
C ALA A 127 32.91 14.56 -11.46
#